data_AF-X1DMK4-F1
#
_entry.id   AF-X1DMK4-F1
#
_cell.length_a   1.000
_cell.length_b   1.000
_cell.length_c   1.000
_cell.angle_alpha   90.00
_cell.angle_beta   90.00
_cell.angle_gamma   90.00
#
_symmetry.space_group_name_H-M   'P 1'
#
loop_
_entity.id
_entity.type
_entity.pdbx_description
1 polymer ?
#
loop_
_entity_poly.entity_id
_entity_poly.type
_entity_poly.pdbx_seq_one_letter_code
_entity_poly.pdbx_strand_id
1 'polypeptide(L)' 'LNTGHYDEACDRTYIVMNLVEDALVEHPVFQKHKKMKKKIGQIQKELFKIYQVTGGLACIKDGCLEKVRKEANKKK' A
#
# COMPACT_ATOMS: atom_id res chain seq x y z
N LEU A 1 1.95 15.15 -13.64
CA LEU A 1 1.06 14.46 -12.68
C LEU A 1 0.61 15.46 -11.61
N ASN A 2 -0.71 15.57 -11.42
CA ASN A 2 -1.31 16.31 -10.31
C ASN A 2 -1.55 15.38 -9.11
N THR A 3 -1.96 15.93 -7.97
CA THR A 3 -2.19 15.20 -6.70
C THR A 3 -3.20 14.07 -6.88
N GLY A 4 -4.31 14.33 -7.58
CA GLY A 4 -5.34 13.34 -7.87
C GLY A 4 -4.84 12.09 -8.60
N HIS A 5 -3.78 12.16 -9.42
CA HIS A 5 -3.19 10.96 -10.03
C HIS A 5 -2.50 10.04 -9.00
N TYR A 6 -1.91 10.62 -7.95
CA TYR A 6 -1.25 9.84 -6.90
C TYR A 6 -2.28 9.25 -5.94
N ASP A 7 -3.34 9.99 -5.64
CA ASP A 7 -4.48 9.50 -4.85
C ASP A 7 -5.17 8.34 -5.57
N GLU A 8 -5.45 8.51 -6.87
CA GLU A 8 -6.03 7.44 -7.70
C GLU A 8 -5.12 6.20 -7.75
N ALA A 9 -3.79 6.36 -7.84
CA ALA A 9 -2.86 5.24 -7.81
C ALA A 9 -2.87 4.51 -6.45
N CYS A 10 -3.00 5.26 -5.35
CA CYS A 10 -3.13 4.73 -3.99
C CYS A 10 -4.42 3.90 -3.87
N ASP A 11 -5.55 4.46 -4.28
CA ASP A 11 -6.88 3.82 -4.25
C ASP A 11 -6.92 2.56 -5.11
N ARG A 12 -6.40 2.62 -6.34
CA ARG A 12 -6.31 1.45 -7.23
C ARG A 12 -5.45 0.36 -6.61
N THR A 13 -4.32 0.71 -5.98
CA THR A 13 -3.45 -0.28 -5.32
C THR A 13 -4.18 -0.93 -4.15
N TYR A 14 -4.92 -0.16 -3.36
CA TYR A 14 -5.73 -0.67 -2.25
C TYR A 14 -6.79 -1.68 -2.73
N ILE A 15 -7.50 -1.38 -3.82
CA ILE A 15 -8.49 -2.31 -4.41
C ILE A 15 -7.81 -3.63 -4.82
N VAL A 16 -6.66 -3.55 -5.50
CA VAL A 16 -5.90 -4.73 -5.93
C VAL A 16 -5.43 -5.56 -4.74
N MET A 17 -5.00 -4.92 -3.65
CA MET A 17 -4.59 -5.62 -2.43
C MET A 17 -5.74 -6.43 -1.83
N ASN A 18 -6.94 -5.85 -1.73
CA ASN A 18 -8.12 -6.56 -1.22
C ASN A 18 -8.52 -7.71 -2.14
N LEU A 19 -8.52 -7.51 -3.46
CA LEU A 19 -8.80 -8.59 -4.40
C LEU A 19 -7.79 -9.74 -4.28
N VAL A 20 -6.51 -9.45 -4.06
CA VAL A 20 -5.48 -10.47 -3.84
C VAL A 20 -5.68 -11.20 -2.52
N GLU A 21 -6.08 -10.51 -1.45
CA GLU A 21 -6.44 -11.15 -0.17
C GLU A 21 -7.56 -12.17 -0.39
N ASP A 22 -8.71 -11.70 -0.87
CA ASP A 22 -9.92 -12.50 -1.01
C ASP A 22 -9.72 -13.66 -2.00
N ALA A 23 -9.12 -13.39 -3.16
CA ALA A 23 -9.00 -14.39 -4.23
C ALA A 23 -7.87 -15.39 -3.99
N LEU A 24 -6.79 -14.98 -3.32
CA LEU A 24 -5.56 -15.79 -3.24
C LEU A 24 -5.14 -16.14 -1.81
N VAL A 25 -5.15 -15.19 -0.88
CA VAL A 25 -4.63 -15.42 0.47
C VAL A 25 -5.59 -16.28 1.29
N GLU A 26 -6.87 -15.98 1.19
CA GLU A 26 -7.92 -16.66 1.95
C GLU A 26 -8.31 -17.99 1.31
N HIS A 27 -8.00 -18.20 0.03
CA HIS A 27 -8.44 -19.39 -0.69
C HIS A 27 -7.81 -20.68 -0.10
N PRO A 28 -8.61 -21.70 0.29
CA PRO A 28 -8.14 -22.88 1.02
C PRO A 28 -7.02 -23.66 0.31
N VAL A 29 -7.07 -23.74 -1.02
CA VAL A 29 -6.01 -24.39 -1.81
C VAL A 29 -4.66 -23.71 -1.58
N PHE A 30 -4.60 -22.39 -1.67
CA PHE A 30 -3.35 -21.66 -1.51
C PHE A 30 -2.87 -21.66 -0.06
N GLN A 31 -3.78 -21.68 0.92
CA GLN A 31 -3.43 -21.86 2.33
C GLN A 31 -2.79 -23.23 2.62
N LYS A 32 -3.30 -24.29 1.99
CA LYS A 32 -2.77 -25.66 2.15
C LYS A 32 -1.38 -25.84 1.52
N HIS A 33 -1.10 -25.15 0.42
CA HIS A 33 0.17 -25.27 -0.31
C HIS A 33 1.20 -24.21 0.12
N LYS A 34 2.06 -24.55 1.09
CA LYS A 34 3.08 -23.64 1.69
C LYS A 34 3.90 -22.82 0.68
N LYS A 35 4.32 -23.42 -0.44
CA LYS A 35 5.10 -22.72 -1.48
C LYS A 35 4.29 -21.62 -2.17
N MET A 36 3.01 -21.88 -2.43
CA MET A 36 2.08 -20.92 -3.03
C MET A 36 1.73 -19.83 -2.03
N LYS A 37 1.40 -20.19 -0.79
CA LYS A 37 1.18 -19.24 0.31
C LYS A 37 2.35 -18.25 0.45
N LYS A 38 3.60 -18.75 0.41
CA LYS A 38 4.80 -17.89 0.46
C LYS A 38 4.89 -16.93 -0.73
N LYS A 39 4.61 -17.40 -1.95
CA LYS A 39 4.62 -16.57 -3.16
C LYS A 39 3.55 -15.47 -3.11
N ILE A 40 2.34 -15.81 -2.67
CA ILE A 40 1.24 -14.86 -2.55
C ILE A 40 1.55 -13.81 -1.47
N GLY A 41 2.09 -14.23 -0.32
CA GLY A 41 2.53 -13.28 0.72
C GLY A 41 3.63 -12.32 0.24
N GLN A 42 4.51 -12.75 -0.67
CA GLN A 42 5.46 -11.84 -1.32
C GLN A 42 4.76 -10.82 -2.22
N ILE A 43 3.76 -11.23 -3.00
CA ILE A 43 2.95 -10.34 -3.84
C ILE A 43 2.28 -9.26 -2.98
N GLN A 44 1.63 -9.65 -1.89
CA GLN A 44 1.02 -8.68 -0.96
C GLN A 44 2.02 -7.70 -0.36
N LYS A 45 3.20 -8.19 0.02
CA LYS A 45 4.26 -7.32 0.54
C LYS A 45 4.71 -6.29 -0.49
N GLU A 46 4.82 -6.67 -1.76
CA GLU A 46 5.16 -5.72 -2.82
C GLU A 46 4.02 -4.73 -3.10
N LEU A 47 2.76 -5.17 -3.11
CA LEU A 47 1.61 -4.27 -3.23
C LEU A 47 1.53 -3.26 -2.08
N PHE A 48 1.80 -3.69 -0.85
CA PHE A 48 1.84 -2.81 0.31
C PHE A 48 2.93 -1.74 0.17
N LYS A 49 4.11 -2.09 -0.34
CA LYS A 49 5.16 -1.09 -0.62
C LYS A 49 4.72 -0.09 -1.68
N ILE A 50 4.06 -0.55 -2.75
CA ILE A 50 3.54 0.35 -3.79
C ILE A 50 2.53 1.32 -3.19
N TYR A 51 1.61 0.82 -2.36
CA TYR A 51 0.63 1.63 -1.63
C TYR A 51 1.32 2.69 -0.75
N GLN A 52 2.31 2.29 0.05
CA GLN A 52 3.06 3.22 0.91
C GLN A 52 3.83 4.28 0.11
N VAL A 53 4.49 3.88 -0.98
CA VAL A 53 5.26 4.80 -1.82
C VAL A 53 4.33 5.80 -2.50
N THR A 54 3.22 5.34 -3.08
CA THR A 54 2.26 6.22 -3.76
C THR A 54 1.60 7.20 -2.80
N GLY A 55 1.14 6.74 -1.63
CA GLY A 55 0.62 7.62 -0.57
C GLY A 55 1.67 8.61 -0.04
N GLY A 56 2.92 8.17 0.09
CA GLY A 56 4.04 9.06 0.46
C GLY A 56 4.29 10.16 -0.57
N LEU A 57 4.22 9.81 -1.87
CA LEU A 57 4.36 10.77 -2.96
C LEU A 57 3.20 11.78 -3.01
N ALA A 58 1.96 11.33 -2.76
CA ALA A 58 0.80 12.21 -2.62
C ALA A 58 1.01 13.24 -1.48
N CYS A 59 1.40 12.74 -0.30
CA CYS A 59 1.70 13.56 0.88
C CYS A 59 2.79 14.62 0.64
N ILE A 60 3.84 14.28 -0.13
CA ILE A 60 4.89 15.23 -0.52
C ILE A 60 4.32 16.31 -1.44
N LYS A 61 3.53 15.90 -2.44
CA LYS A 61 2.92 16.82 -3.42
C LYS A 61 1.97 17.83 -2.76
N ASP A 62 1.25 17.42 -1.73
CA ASP A 62 0.33 18.27 -0.97
C ASP A 62 1.01 19.15 0.10
N GLY A 63 2.35 19.08 0.22
CA GLY A 63 3.09 19.78 1.27
C GLY A 63 2.78 19.27 2.68
N CYS A 64 2.14 18.11 2.81
CA CYS A 64 1.77 17.51 4.09
C CYS A 64 3.03 17.09 4.87
N LEU A 65 4.12 16.71 4.18
CA LEU A 65 5.36 16.28 4.83
C LEU A 65 6.02 17.37 5.69
N GLU A 66 5.89 18.64 5.31
CA GLU A 66 6.34 19.78 6.11
C GLU A 66 5.49 19.99 7.36
N LYS A 67 4.17 19.77 7.25
CA LYS A 67 3.24 19.85 8.38
C LYS A 67 3.55 18.75 9.40
N VAL A 68 3.71 17.51 8.94
CA VAL A 68 4.08 16.35 9.78
C VAL A 68 5.41 16.57 10.50
N ARG A 69 6.43 17.09 9.80
CA ARG A 69 7.74 17.42 10.42
C ARG A 69 7.63 18.52 11.49
N LYS A 70 6.86 19.57 11.23
CA LYS A 70 6.63 20.67 12.19
C LYS A 70 5.89 20.17 13.44
N GLU A 71 4.93 19.27 13.29
CA GLU A 71 4.20 18.66 14.42
C GLU A 71 5.05 17.68 15.23
N ALA A 72 5.88 16.86 14.56
CA ALA A 72 6.79 15.94 15.24
C ALA A 72 7.82 16.69 16.11
N ASN A 73 8.32 17.82 15.63
CA ASN A 73 9.27 18.65 16.37
C ASN A 73 8.63 19.44 17.52
N LYS A 74 7.31 19.70 17.50
CA LYS A 74 6.59 20.34 18.63
C LYS A 74 6.37 19.41 19.82
N LYS A 75 6.49 18.10 19.63
CA LYS A 75 6.30 17.08 20.68
C LYS A 75 7.62 16.61 21.33
N LYS A 76 8.74 17.22 20.95
CA LYS A 76 10.06 17.07 21.58
C LYS A 76 10.33 18.27 22.47
#